data_AF-A0A7L1ETN1-F1
#
_entry.id   AF-A0A7L1ETN1-F1
#
_cell.length_a   1.000
_cell.length_b   1.000
_cell.length_c   1.000
_cell.angle_alpha   90.00
_cell.angle_beta   90.00
_cell.angle_gamma   90.00
#
_symmetry.space_group_name_H-M   'P 1'
#
loop_
_entity.id
_entity.type
_entity.pdbx_description
1 polymer ?
#
loop_
_entity_poly.entity_id
_entity_poly.type
_entity_poly.pdbx_seq_one_letter_code
_entity_poly.pdbx_strand_id
1 'polypeptide(L)'
;CAPPDVVVWPQAVGQVQELAALCHRCRVPMVPFGTGTGLEGGVNAVQGGVCFDLSRMDAIADLSLEDFSVTVEPGVTRKALNKHLRGTGLWFPV
;
A
#
# COMPACT_ATOMS: atom_id res chain seq x y z
N CYS A 1 17.70 0.53 -13.73
CA CYS A 1 17.68 0.11 -12.32
C CYS A 1 17.56 -1.40 -12.27
N ALA A 2 18.16 -2.07 -11.28
CA ALA A 2 17.96 -3.50 -11.07
C ALA A 2 16.55 -3.76 -10.51
N PRO A 3 15.91 -4.91 -10.83
CA PRO A 3 14.70 -5.32 -10.15
C PRO A 3 14.97 -5.63 -8.66
N PRO A 4 13.95 -5.61 -7.79
CA PRO A 4 14.08 -6.16 -6.43
C PRO A 4 14.41 -7.67 -6.50
N ASP A 5 15.05 -8.20 -5.47
CA ASP A 5 15.41 -9.62 -5.39
C ASP A 5 14.16 -10.51 -5.19
N VAL A 6 13.18 -9.99 -4.45
CA VAL A 6 11.92 -10.68 -4.14
C VAL A 6 10.78 -9.67 -4.12
N VAL A 7 9.59 -10.09 -4.55
CA VAL A 7 8.33 -9.36 -4.35
C VAL A 7 7.43 -10.17 -3.43
N VAL A 8 6.85 -9.50 -2.45
CA VAL A 8 5.88 -10.09 -1.51
C VAL A 8 4.57 -9.32 -1.59
N TRP A 9 3.44 -10.02 -1.37
CA TRP A 9 2.10 -9.44 -1.34
C TRP A 9 1.42 -9.74 0.01
N PRO A 10 1.76 -8.98 1.07
CA PRO A 10 1.08 -9.08 2.34
C PRO A 10 -0.42 -8.79 2.17
N GLN A 11 -1.24 -9.45 2.99
CA GLN A 11 -2.71 -9.30 3.01
C GLN A 11 -3.21 -8.87 4.40
N ALA A 12 -2.29 -8.62 5.34
CA ALA A 12 -2.62 -8.19 6.69
C ALA A 12 -1.42 -7.48 7.34
N VAL A 13 -1.71 -6.61 8.31
CA VAL A 13 -0.70 -5.89 9.10
C VAL A 13 0.32 -6.84 9.74
N GLY A 14 -0.12 -7.97 10.28
CA GLY A 14 0.79 -8.96 10.90
C GLY A 14 1.83 -9.50 9.93
N GLN A 15 1.46 -9.78 8.67
CA GLN A 15 2.40 -10.23 7.64
C GLN A 15 3.43 -9.15 7.30
N VAL A 16 3.00 -7.89 7.20
CA VAL A 16 3.90 -6.76 7.00
C VAL A 16 4.90 -6.65 8.16
N GLN A 17 4.42 -6.75 9.41
CA GLN A 17 5.26 -6.68 10.60
C GLN A 17 6.31 -7.79 10.65
N GLU A 18 5.91 -9.03 10.41
CA GLU A 18 6.82 -10.18 10.40
C GLU A 18 7.89 -10.05 9.32
N LEU A 19 7.49 -9.71 8.08
CA LEU A 19 8.41 -9.55 6.95
C LEU A 19 9.35 -8.35 7.15
N ALA A 20 8.85 -7.23 7.66
CA ALA A 20 9.66 -6.05 7.93
C ALA A 20 10.69 -6.31 9.05
N ALA A 21 10.28 -6.99 10.12
CA ALA A 21 11.18 -7.40 11.19
C ALA A 21 12.27 -8.37 10.70
N LEU A 22 11.91 -9.29 9.80
CA LEU A 22 12.87 -10.18 9.14
C LEU A 22 13.88 -9.40 8.28
N CYS A 23 13.40 -8.51 7.40
CA CYS A 23 14.25 -7.68 6.56
C CYS A 23 15.20 -6.82 7.41
N HIS A 24 14.70 -6.22 8.48
CA HIS A 24 15.50 -5.43 9.42
C HIS A 24 16.61 -6.27 10.05
N ARG A 25 16.28 -7.44 10.61
CA ARG A 25 17.26 -8.36 11.22
C ARG A 25 18.34 -8.80 10.24
N CYS A 26 17.96 -9.06 8.98
CA CYS A 26 18.87 -9.49 7.93
C CYS A 26 19.59 -8.33 7.22
N ARG A 27 19.28 -7.07 7.58
CA ARG A 27 19.77 -5.85 6.89
C ARG A 27 19.47 -5.85 5.38
N VAL A 28 18.29 -6.35 5.01
CA VAL A 28 17.81 -6.36 3.62
C VAL A 28 16.97 -5.10 3.38
N PRO A 29 17.24 -4.32 2.31
CA PRO A 29 16.42 -3.16 1.95
C PRO A 29 14.95 -3.54 1.72
N MET A 30 14.05 -2.65 2.11
CA MET A 30 12.60 -2.80 1.91
C MET A 30 12.13 -1.69 0.97
N VAL A 31 11.37 -2.07 -0.07
CA VAL A 31 10.82 -1.15 -1.06
C VAL A 31 9.30 -1.23 -1.00
N PRO A 32 8.61 -0.25 -0.39
CA PRO A 32 7.15 -0.23 -0.39
C PRO A 32 6.61 0.10 -1.78
N PHE A 33 5.60 -0.62 -2.22
CA PHE A 33 5.01 -0.48 -3.55
C PHE A 33 3.48 -0.44 -3.49
N GLY A 34 2.91 0.53 -4.20
CA GLY A 34 1.46 0.69 -4.41
C GLY A 34 1.07 0.42 -5.85
N THR A 35 0.76 1.47 -6.62
CA THR A 35 0.39 1.36 -8.05
C THR A 35 1.54 1.63 -9.02
N GLY A 36 2.74 1.95 -8.53
CA GLY A 36 3.92 2.22 -9.36
C GLY A 36 3.84 3.50 -10.20
N THR A 37 2.95 4.45 -9.87
CA THR A 37 2.72 5.66 -10.66
C THR A 37 3.60 6.85 -10.28
N GLY A 38 4.49 6.71 -9.29
CA GLY A 38 5.44 7.75 -8.91
C GLY A 38 6.52 7.94 -9.98
N LEU A 39 7.01 9.17 -10.15
CA LEU A 39 7.91 9.54 -11.26
C LEU A 39 9.35 9.79 -10.80
N GLU A 40 9.56 9.93 -9.50
CA GLU A 40 10.81 10.32 -8.87
C GLU A 40 11.68 9.11 -8.49
N GLY A 41 11.27 7.91 -8.92
CA GLY A 41 12.02 6.67 -8.67
C GLY A 41 11.92 6.14 -7.24
N GLY A 42 10.93 6.56 -6.45
CA GLY A 42 10.76 6.12 -5.06
C GLY A 42 10.55 4.61 -4.89
N VAL A 43 10.09 3.92 -5.93
CA VAL A 43 9.91 2.45 -5.96
C VAL A 43 11.11 1.70 -6.55
N ASN A 44 12.20 2.39 -6.87
CA ASN A 44 13.37 1.76 -7.45
C ASN A 44 14.16 0.98 -6.39
N ALA A 45 14.42 -0.30 -6.66
CA ALA A 45 15.26 -1.17 -5.84
C ALA A 45 16.76 -0.96 -6.13
N VAL A 46 17.30 0.23 -5.86
CA VAL A 46 18.70 0.60 -6.19
C VAL A 46 19.73 -0.35 -5.56
N GLN A 47 19.40 -0.93 -4.40
CA GLN A 47 20.24 -1.89 -3.66
C GLN A 47 19.66 -3.31 -3.66
N GLY A 48 18.75 -3.64 -4.60
CA GLY A 48 17.96 -4.86 -4.53
C GLY A 48 16.98 -4.83 -3.36
N GLY A 49 16.81 -5.97 -2.69
CA GLY A 49 15.98 -6.12 -1.51
C GLY A 49 14.57 -6.64 -1.81
N VAL A 50 13.67 -6.45 -0.85
CA VAL A 50 12.31 -6.98 -0.89
C VAL A 50 11.32 -5.87 -1.23
N CYS A 51 10.58 -6.06 -2.31
CA CYS A 51 9.45 -5.22 -2.67
C CYS A 51 8.19 -5.66 -1.92
N PHE A 52 7.61 -4.76 -1.13
CA PHE A 52 6.36 -4.96 -0.41
C PHE A 52 5.23 -4.38 -1.25
N ASP A 53 4.62 -5.21 -2.08
CA ASP A 53 3.46 -4.83 -2.88
C ASP A 53 2.20 -4.91 -2.03
N LEU A 54 1.69 -3.74 -1.64
CA LEU A 54 0.54 -3.58 -0.77
C LEU A 54 -0.79 -3.60 -1.52
N SER A 55 -0.80 -3.88 -2.83
CA SER A 55 -2.02 -3.88 -3.66
C SER A 55 -3.08 -4.89 -3.22
N ARG A 56 -2.73 -5.88 -2.41
CA ARG A 56 -3.67 -6.87 -1.83
C ARG A 56 -4.21 -6.52 -0.45
N MET A 57 -3.80 -5.38 0.11
CA MET A 57 -4.40 -4.79 1.31
C MET A 57 -5.34 -3.67 0.84
N ASP A 58 -6.49 -4.02 0.27
CA ASP A 58 -7.42 -3.09 -0.40
C ASP A 58 -8.79 -3.00 0.28
N ALA A 59 -8.89 -3.35 1.56
CA ALA A 59 -10.12 -3.21 2.32
C ALA A 59 -10.43 -1.75 2.70
N ILE A 60 -11.72 -1.41 2.66
CA ILE A 60 -12.28 -0.18 3.25
C ILE A 60 -12.96 -0.62 4.55
N ALA A 61 -12.40 -0.22 5.69
CA ALA A 61 -12.74 -0.80 6.99
C ALA A 61 -13.89 -0.08 7.70
N ASP A 62 -13.87 1.26 7.70
CA ASP A 62 -14.85 2.08 8.40
C ASP A 62 -15.10 3.40 7.67
N LEU A 63 -16.36 3.81 7.55
CA LEU A 63 -16.77 5.05 6.86
C LEU A 63 -17.73 5.83 7.78
N SER A 64 -17.25 6.96 8.30
CA SER A 64 -18.09 7.92 9.01
C SER A 64 -18.53 9.03 8.06
N LEU A 65 -19.82 9.02 7.70
CA LEU A 65 -20.41 10.05 6.84
C LEU A 65 -20.56 11.39 7.57
N GLU A 66 -20.75 11.37 8.88
CA GLU A 66 -20.95 12.56 9.70
C GLU A 66 -19.63 13.29 9.96
N ASP A 67 -18.54 12.53 10.14
CA ASP A 67 -17.21 13.07 10.42
C ASP A 67 -16.36 13.26 9.16
N PHE A 68 -16.90 12.92 7.99
CA PHE A 68 -16.19 12.93 6.69
C PHE A 68 -14.84 12.20 6.74
N SER A 69 -14.82 11.03 7.39
CA SER A 69 -13.61 10.22 7.55
C SER A 69 -13.82 8.77 7.09
N VAL A 70 -12.74 8.14 6.62
CA VAL A 70 -12.74 6.74 6.20
C VAL A 70 -11.42 6.08 6.57
N THR A 71 -11.49 4.89 7.15
CA THR A 71 -10.34 4.03 7.42
C THR A 71 -10.18 3.05 6.26
N VAL A 72 -9.00 3.04 5.63
CA VAL A 72 -8.69 2.18 4.48
C VAL A 72 -7.35 1.50 4.68
N GLU A 73 -7.20 0.35 4.04
CA GLU A 73 -5.90 -0.28 3.86
C GLU A 73 -5.06 0.41 2.75
N PRO A 74 -3.72 0.28 2.77
CA PRO A 74 -2.82 1.07 1.90
C PRO A 74 -2.94 0.77 0.40
N GLY A 75 -3.49 -0.39 0.02
CA GLY A 75 -3.74 -0.78 -1.37
C GLY A 75 -5.01 -0.17 -1.97
N VAL A 76 -5.87 0.47 -1.17
CA VAL A 76 -7.09 1.12 -1.69
C VAL A 76 -6.72 2.26 -2.64
N THR A 77 -7.06 2.06 -3.91
CA THR A 77 -6.88 3.13 -4.90
C THR A 77 -7.94 4.21 -4.75
N ARG A 78 -7.59 5.44 -5.11
CA ARG A 78 -8.54 6.55 -5.18
C ARG A 78 -9.79 6.24 -6.02
N LYS A 79 -9.62 5.53 -7.15
CA LYS A 79 -10.74 5.14 -8.01
C LYS A 79 -11.67 4.15 -7.29
N ALA A 80 -11.11 3.20 -6.54
CA ALA A 80 -11.88 2.24 -5.76
C ALA A 80 -12.63 2.93 -4.62
N LEU A 81 -11.96 3.82 -3.87
CA LEU A 81 -12.60 4.61 -2.80
C LEU A 81 -13.76 5.45 -3.36
N ASN A 82 -13.53 6.20 -4.44
CA ASN A 82 -14.59 7.01 -5.05
C ASN A 82 -15.69 6.17 -5.69
N LYS A 83 -15.44 4.90 -6.04
CA LYS A 83 -16.50 3.96 -6.44
C LYS A 83 -17.34 3.54 -5.23
N HIS A 84 -16.71 3.30 -4.08
CA HIS A 84 -17.37 2.93 -2.83
C HIS A 84 -18.23 4.07 -2.27
N LEU A 85 -17.76 5.32 -2.35
CA LEU A 85 -18.51 6.51 -1.90
C LEU A 85 -19.70 6.89 -2.81
N ARG A 86 -19.91 6.20 -3.93
CA ARG A 86 -21.02 6.56 -4.84
C ARG A 86 -22.36 6.41 -4.14
N GLY A 87 -23.17 7.46 -4.23
CA GLY A 87 -24.52 7.49 -3.66
C GLY A 87 -24.59 7.96 -2.21
N THR A 88 -23.45 8.16 -1.53
CA THR A 88 -23.44 8.73 -0.16
C THR A 88 -23.53 10.25 -0.15
N GLY A 89 -23.37 10.91 -1.30
CA GLY A 89 -23.21 12.35 -1.42
C GLY A 89 -21.80 12.85 -1.14
N LEU A 90 -20.86 11.96 -0.78
CA LEU A 90 -19.45 12.29 -0.54
C LEU A 90 -18.55 11.91 -1.72
N TRP A 91 -17.38 12.54 -1.77
CA TRP A 91 -16.34 12.30 -2.78
C TRP A 91 -14.95 12.59 -2.18
N PHE A 92 -13.95 11.76 -2.49
CA PHE A 92 -12.56 11.98 -2.11
C PHE A 92 -11.83 12.75 -3.23
N PRO A 93 -11.44 14.03 -3.01
CA PRO A 93 -11.18 14.98 -4.09
C PRO A 93 -9.75 14.98 -4.65
N VAL A 94 -8.86 14.13 -4.13
CA VAL A 94 -7.43 14.10 -4.50
C VAL A 94 -7.17 13.29 -5.79
#